data_AF-A0A2M7FKB2-F1
#
_entry.id   AF-A0A2M7FKB2-F1
#
_cell.length_a   1.000
_cell.length_b   1.000
_cell.length_c   1.000
_cell.angle_alpha   90.00
_cell.angle_beta   90.00
_cell.angle_gamma   90.00
#
_symmetry.space_group_name_H-M   'P 1'
#
loop_
_entity.id
_entity.type
_entity.pdbx_description
1 polymer ?
#
loop_
_entity_poly.entity_id
_entity_poly.type
_entity_poly.pdbx_seq_one_letter_code
_entity_poly.pdbx_strand_id
1 'polypeptide(L)' 'MSKPTTPNPARLDQIVAAARQQRDQRELGYRERALKLYPWICGRCGRSFSGVNLRELTVHHKDHNHDN' A
#
# COMPACT_ATOMS: atom_id res chain seq x y z
N MET A 1 -38.82 -15.32 4.87
CA MET A 1 -38.03 -14.51 3.91
C MET A 1 -37.52 -13.28 4.65
N SER A 2 -36.29 -13.30 5.14
CA SER A 2 -35.71 -12.18 5.88
C SER A 2 -35.35 -11.06 4.90
N LYS A 3 -35.97 -9.88 5.03
CA LYS A 3 -35.65 -8.71 4.20
C LYS A 3 -34.18 -8.30 4.42
N PRO A 4 -33.42 -7.96 3.37
CA PRO A 4 -32.06 -7.46 3.53
C PRO A 4 -32.12 -6.10 4.22
N THR A 5 -31.55 -6.03 5.42
CA THR A 5 -31.36 -4.77 6.16
C THR A 5 -30.50 -3.85 5.32
N THR A 6 -31.09 -2.77 4.81
CA THR A 6 -30.37 -1.75 4.05
C THR A 6 -29.23 -1.20 4.91
N PRO A 7 -27.97 -1.22 4.43
CA PRO A 7 -26.86 -0.69 5.21
C PRO A 7 -27.06 0.82 5.43
N ASN A 8 -26.96 1.24 6.69
CA ASN A 8 -27.08 2.65 7.07
C ASN A 8 -26.03 3.48 6.31
N PRO A 9 -26.41 4.50 5.52
CA PRO A 9 -25.48 5.29 4.71
C PRO A 9 -24.36 5.95 5.53
N ALA A 10 -24.65 6.34 6.79
CA ALA A 10 -23.63 6.91 7.68
C ALA A 10 -22.52 5.91 8.05
N ARG A 11 -22.85 4.62 8.21
CA ARG A 11 -21.85 3.57 8.45
C ARG A 11 -21.02 3.29 7.20
N LEU A 12 -21.65 3.31 6.02
CA LEU A 12 -20.95 3.12 4.76
C LEU A 12 -19.91 4.23 4.53
N ASP A 13 -20.30 5.48 4.77
CA ASP A 13 -19.39 6.63 4.63
C ASP A 13 -18.17 6.51 5.57
N GLN A 14 -18.40 6.14 6.84
CA GLN A 14 -17.34 5.85 7.81
C GLN A 14 -16.37 4.75 7.34
N ILE A 15 -16.90 3.66 6.77
CA ILE A 15 -16.09 2.55 6.27
C ILE A 15 -15.24 3.01 5.06
N VAL A 16 -15.82 3.77 4.13
CA VAL A 16 -15.10 4.30 2.96
C VAL A 16 -14.02 5.29 3.38
N ALA A 17 -14.33 6.20 4.33
CA ALA A 17 -13.37 7.13 4.88
C ALA A 17 -12.21 6.41 5.58
N ALA A 18 -12.50 5.41 6.41
CA ALA A 18 -11.49 4.59 7.08
C ALA A 18 -10.61 3.81 6.08
N ALA A 19 -11.19 3.27 5.01
CA ALA A 19 -10.44 2.58 3.95
C ALA A 19 -9.48 3.53 3.21
N ARG A 20 -9.90 4.77 2.93
CA ARG A 20 -9.04 5.80 2.34
C ARG A 20 -7.91 6.20 3.28
N GLN A 21 -8.21 6.47 4.55
CA GLN A 21 -7.21 6.82 5.56
C GLN A 21 -6.16 5.72 5.73
N GLN A 22 -6.59 4.45 5.79
CA GLN A 22 -5.64 3.33 5.86
C GLN A 22 -4.79 3.20 4.59
N ARG A 23 -5.35 3.53 3.42
CA ARG A 23 -4.60 3.55 2.16
C ARG A 23 -3.54 4.65 2.20
N ASP A 24 -3.92 5.88 2.53
CA ASP A 24 -2.99 7.01 2.69
C ASP A 24 -1.88 6.69 3.71
N GLN A 25 -2.22 6.13 4.86
CA GLN A 25 -1.24 5.74 5.88
C GLN A 25 -0.23 4.71 5.35
N ARG A 26 -0.65 3.78 4.49
CA ARG A 26 0.25 2.83 3.82
C ARG A 26 1.08 3.54 2.76
N GLU A 27 0.48 4.42 1.96
CA GLU A 27 1.16 5.21 0.92
C GLU A 27 2.23 6.17 1.48
N LEU A 28 2.11 6.55 2.76
CA LEU A 28 3.13 7.31 3.48
C LEU A 28 4.38 6.49 3.80
N GLY A 29 4.33 5.16 3.77
CA GLY A 29 5.48 4.32 4.02
C GLY A 29 6.57 4.50 2.96
N TYR A 30 7.84 4.53 3.39
CA TYR A 30 9.00 4.66 2.50
C TYR A 30 8.98 3.67 1.34
N ARG A 31 8.54 2.43 1.59
CA ARG A 31 8.37 1.40 0.56
C ARG A 31 7.47 1.88 -0.59
N GLU A 32 6.29 2.39 -0.30
CA GLU A 32 5.33 2.82 -1.32
C GLU A 32 5.84 4.04 -2.08
N ARG A 33 6.52 4.97 -1.39
CA ARG A 33 7.21 6.11 -2.01
C ARG A 33 8.31 5.65 -2.96
N ALA A 34 9.15 4.71 -2.53
CA ALA A 34 10.22 4.16 -3.33
C ALA A 34 9.71 3.38 -4.55
N LEU A 35 8.63 2.59 -4.41
CA LEU A 35 8.02 1.84 -5.52
C LEU A 35 7.38 2.75 -6.58
N LYS A 36 7.06 4.00 -6.24
CA LYS A 36 6.60 5.03 -7.20
C LYS A 36 7.75 5.75 -7.91
N LEU A 37 8.88 5.91 -7.24
CA LEU A 37 10.04 6.67 -7.77
C LEU A 37 11.01 5.81 -8.57
N TYR A 38 11.18 4.54 -8.19
CA TYR A 38 12.22 3.66 -8.73
C TYR A 38 11.64 2.50 -9.55
N PRO A 39 12.40 2.01 -10.54
CA PRO A 39 12.00 0.83 -11.29
C PRO A 39 11.86 -0.38 -10.36
N TRP A 40 10.95 -1.28 -10.69
CA TRP A 40 10.71 -2.51 -9.92
C TRP A 40 11.79 -3.55 -10.22
N ILE A 41 13.04 -3.24 -9.91
CA ILE A 41 14.21 -4.07 -10.17
C ILE A 41 15.03 -4.19 -8.88
N CYS A 42 15.45 -5.40 -8.52
CA CYS A 42 16.34 -5.61 -7.39
C CYS A 42 17.74 -5.06 -7.70
N GLY A 43 18.20 -4.06 -6.94
CA GLY A 43 19.54 -3.49 -7.09
C GLY A 43 20.69 -4.44 -6.73
N ARG A 44 20.42 -5.59 -6.09
CA ARG A 44 21.44 -6.59 -5.74
C ARG A 44 21.64 -7.65 -6.83
N CYS A 45 20.56 -8.19 -7.39
CA CYS A 45 20.62 -9.31 -8.34
C CYS A 45 20.05 -9.02 -9.72
N GLY A 46 19.52 -7.81 -9.96
CA GLY A 46 18.98 -7.40 -11.26
C GLY A 46 17.62 -8.00 -11.62
N ARG A 47 16.98 -8.76 -10.73
CA ARG A 47 15.66 -9.36 -10.98
C ARG A 47 14.60 -8.27 -11.13
N SER A 48 13.81 -8.34 -12.20
CA SER A 48 12.66 -7.49 -12.45
C SER A 48 11.38 -8.06 -11.81
N PHE A 49 10.57 -7.17 -11.26
CA PHE A 49 9.30 -7.46 -10.62
C PHE A 49 8.17 -6.71 -11.34
N SER A 50 6.96 -7.19 -11.14
CA SER A 50 5.70 -6.76 -11.75
C SER A 50 4.59 -6.86 -10.70
N GLY A 51 3.40 -6.31 -10.96
CA GLY A 51 2.34 -6.19 -9.95
C GLY A 51 1.99 -7.48 -9.19
N VAL A 52 2.16 -8.65 -9.80
CA VAL A 52 1.92 -9.96 -9.15
C VAL A 52 2.97 -10.34 -8.11
N ASN A 53 4.25 -10.02 -8.34
CA ASN A 53 5.38 -10.36 -7.48
C ASN A 53 6.03 -9.15 -6.80
N LEU A 54 5.45 -7.95 -6.96
CA LEU A 54 5.95 -6.70 -6.36
C LEU A 54 6.07 -6.77 -4.83
N ARG A 55 5.26 -7.63 -4.20
CA ARG A 55 5.29 -7.89 -2.75
C ARG A 55 6.64 -8.49 -2.33
N GLU A 56 7.30 -9.23 -3.22
CA GLU A 56 8.61 -9.85 -2.99
C GLU A 56 9.78 -8.86 -3.13
N LEU A 57 9.57 -7.70 -3.77
CA LEU A 57 10.60 -6.66 -3.87
C LEU A 57 10.68 -5.86 -2.56
N THR A 58 11.73 -6.08 -1.77
CA THR A 58 11.98 -5.31 -0.54
C THR A 58 12.78 -4.05 -0.83
N VAL A 59 12.34 -2.94 -0.22
CA VAL A 59 13.06 -1.66 -0.27
C VAL A 59 13.95 -1.57 0.97
N HIS A 60 15.23 -1.29 0.76
CA HIS A 60 16.20 -1.07 1.83
C HIS A 60 16.64 0.39 1.84
N HIS A 61 16.68 1.00 3.02
CA HIS A 61 17.23 2.35 3.20
C HIS A 61 18.75 2.26 3.06
N LYS A 62 19.34 3.15 2.26
CA LYS A 62 20.79 3.18 2.05
C LYS A 62 21.53 3.80 3.24
N ASP A 63 20.91 4.76 3.93
CA ASP A 63 21.56 5.50 5.02
C ASP A 63 21.23 4.95 6.41
N HIS A 64 20.51 3.82 6.50
CA HIS A 64 20.04 3.22 7.76
C HIS A 64 19.12 4.12 8.62
N ASN A 65 18.63 5.25 8.08
CA ASN A 65 17.65 6.08 8.78
C ASN A 65 16.24 5.54 8.51
N HIS A 66 15.59 5.05 9.57
CA HIS A 66 14.24 4.50 9.52
C HIS A 66 13.14 5.58 9.39
N ASP A 67 13.49 6.86 9.52
CA ASP A 67 12.57 7.99 9.42
C ASP A 67 12.47 8.56 7.99
N ASN A 68 13.38 8.19 7.08
CA ASN A 68 13.40 8.69 5.70
C ASN A 68 12.87 7.70 4.69
#